data_AF-A0A1H7LK44-F1
#
_entry.id   AF-A0A1H7LK44-F1
#
_cell.length_a   1.000
_cell.length_b   1.000
_cell.length_c   1.000
_cell.angle_alpha   90.00
_cell.angle_beta   90.00
_cell.angle_gamma   90.00
#
_symmetry.space_group_name_H-M   'P 1'
#
loop_
_entity.id
_entity.type
_entity.pdbx_description
1 polymer ?
#
loop_
_entity_poly.entity_id
_entity_poly.type
_entity_poly.pdbx_seq_one_letter_code
_entity_poly.pdbx_strand_id
1 'polypeptide(L)' 'MKVLLFLAQGFETMEASVFVDIMGWAGVDAVTCALRKTVTSTFGVSVNAEWVIYYNVLYCSGFSQR' A
#
# COMPACT_ATOMS: atom_id res chain seq x y z
N MET A 1 12.74 5.44 -8.39
CA MET A 1 11.82 4.45 -9.01
C MET A 1 10.64 4.28 -8.06
N LYS A 2 9.40 4.10 -8.58
CA LYS A 2 8.21 3.92 -7.74
C LYS A 2 7.59 2.55 -7.98
N VAL A 3 7.20 1.86 -6.93
CA VAL A 3 6.54 0.54 -6.98
C VAL A 3 5.22 0.63 -6.23
N LEU A 4 4.16 0.11 -6.84
CA LEU A 4 2.84 0.06 -6.25
C LEU A 4 2.67 -1.24 -5.45
N LEU A 5 2.43 -1.14 -4.14
CA LEU A 5 2.12 -2.27 -3.26
C LEU A 5 0.63 -2.29 -2.94
N PHE A 6 -0.09 -3.26 -3.51
CA PHE A 6 -1.52 -3.43 -3.26
C PHE A 6 -1.77 -4.29 -2.01
N LEU A 7 -2.49 -3.72 -1.04
CA LEU A 7 -2.88 -4.37 0.21
C LEU A 7 -4.37 -4.73 0.16
N ALA A 8 -4.65 -6.01 0.00
CA ALA A 8 -6.00 -6.55 0.09
C ALA A 8 -6.43 -6.76 1.55
N GLN A 9 -7.73 -6.93 1.80
CA GLN A 9 -8.20 -7.39 3.10
C GLN A 9 -7.66 -8.80 3.37
N GLY A 10 -7.02 -9.02 4.52
CA GLY A 10 -6.40 -10.29 4.85
C GLY A 10 -5.04 -10.51 4.18
N PHE A 11 -4.30 -9.46 3.88
CA PHE A 11 -2.92 -9.60 3.41
C PHE A 11 -2.00 -10.18 4.49
N GLU A 12 -0.93 -10.86 4.08
CA GLU A 12 0.10 -11.40 4.97
C GLU A 12 1.08 -10.31 5.41
N THR A 13 1.03 -9.94 6.69
CA THR A 13 1.82 -8.82 7.24
C THR A 13 3.32 -9.06 7.11
N MET A 14 3.78 -10.32 7.27
CA MET A 14 5.20 -10.66 7.20
C MET A 14 5.78 -10.48 5.79
N GLU A 15 5.00 -10.78 4.75
CA GLU A 15 5.43 -10.58 3.36
C GLU A 15 5.44 -9.08 3.00
N ALA A 16 4.39 -8.37 3.39
CA ALA A 16 4.26 -6.93 3.12
C ALA A 16 5.32 -6.10 3.86
N SER A 17 5.65 -6.43 5.11
CA SER A 17 6.63 -5.67 5.90
C SER A 17 8.05 -5.80 5.32
N VAL A 18 8.47 -7.03 5.03
CA VAL A 18 9.82 -7.28 4.49
C VAL A 18 9.96 -6.68 3.08
N PHE A 19 8.89 -6.70 2.28
CA PHE A 19 8.89 -6.06 0.97
C PHE A 19 9.15 -4.55 1.08
N VAL A 20 8.43 -3.85 1.96
CA VAL A 20 8.60 -2.40 2.15
C VAL A 20 9.99 -2.07 2.69
N ASP A 21 10.52 -2.86 3.63
CA ASP A 21 11.86 -2.64 4.20
C ASP A 21 12.96 -2.75 3.13
N ILE A 22 12.93 -3.82 2.32
CA ILE A 22 13.93 -4.03 1.26
C ILE A 22 13.84 -2.93 0.19
N MET A 23 12.62 -2.54 -0.21
CA MET A 23 12.42 -1.46 -1.18
C MET A 23 12.93 -0.12 -0.64
N GLY A 24 12.68 0.16 0.64
CA GLY A 24 13.19 1.34 1.32
C GLY A 24 14.72 1.38 1.37
N TRP A 25 15.36 0.26 1.70
CA TRP A 25 16.83 0.15 1.68
C TRP A 25 17.43 0.30 0.29
N ALA A 26 16.71 -0.14 -0.75
CA ALA A 26 17.12 0.03 -2.14
C ALA A 26 16.88 1.46 -2.69
N GLY A 27 16.32 2.38 -1.89
CA GLY A 27 15.95 3.73 -2.35
C GLY A 27 14.78 3.75 -3.34
N VAL A 28 13.93 2.72 -3.30
CA VAL A 28 12.72 2.60 -4.11
C VAL A 28 11.51 3.00 -3.28
N ASP A 29 10.70 3.90 -3.83
CA ASP A 29 9.50 4.41 -3.16
C ASP A 29 8.34 3.41 -3.32
N ALA A 30 8.03 2.69 -2.23
CA ALA A 30 6.97 1.69 -2.17
C ALA A 30 5.64 2.36 -1.77
N VAL A 31 4.80 2.58 -2.76
CA VAL A 31 3.54 3.30 -2.63
C VAL A 31 2.40 2.32 -2.30
N THR A 32 1.79 2.45 -1.12
CA THR A 32 0.75 1.52 -0.66
C THR A 32 -0.64 1.90 -1.16
N CYS A 33 -1.39 0.92 -1.68
CA CYS A 33 -2.75 1.15 -2.15
C CYS A 33 -3.70 0.03 -1.71
N ALA A 34 -4.99 0.34 -1.55
CA ALA A 34 -5.99 -0.64 -1.14
C ALA A 34 -7.39 -0.29 -1.68
N LEU A 35 -8.35 -1.21 -1.60
CA LEU A 35 -9.76 -0.93 -1.93
C LEU A 35 -10.52 -0.20 -0.80
N ARG A 36 -9.93 -0.18 0.40
CA ARG A 36 -10.46 0.50 1.59
C ARG A 36 -9.32 1.24 2.25
N LYS A 37 -9.62 2.37 2.90
CA LYS A 37 -8.59 3.19 3.56
C LYS A 37 -7.81 2.41 4.62
N THR A 38 -8.54 1.66 5.44
CA THR A 38 -7.94 0.75 6.42
C THR A 38 -8.18 -0.68 5.97
N VAL A 39 -7.10 -1.46 5.94
CA VAL A 39 -7.12 -2.90 5.66
C VAL A 39 -6.50 -3.65 6.84
N THR A 40 -7.14 -4.75 7.22
CA THR A 40 -6.67 -5.61 8.31
C THR A 40 -6.04 -6.87 7.72
N SER A 41 -4.83 -7.17 8.14
CA SER A 41 -4.08 -8.38 7.79
C SER A 41 -4.69 -9.65 8.40
N THR A 42 -4.21 -10.81 7.95
CA THR A 42 -4.53 -12.13 8.54
C THR A 42 -4.19 -12.22 10.03
N PHE A 43 -3.19 -11.49 10.49
CA PHE A 43 -2.76 -11.46 11.90
C PHE A 43 -3.43 -10.35 12.73
N GLY A 44 -4.47 -9.69 12.22
CA GLY A 44 -5.20 -8.65 12.95
C GLY A 44 -4.50 -7.29 13.02
N VAL A 45 -3.36 -7.13 12.35
CA VAL A 45 -2.69 -5.83 12.22
C VAL A 45 -3.41 -4.99 11.18
N SER A 46 -3.90 -3.81 11.57
CA SER A 46 -4.58 -2.89 10.67
C SER A 46 -3.62 -1.83 10.16
N VAL A 47 -3.60 -1.64 8.84
CA VAL A 47 -2.74 -0.68 8.14
C VAL A 47 -3.60 0.30 7.36
N ASN A 48 -3.18 1.56 7.36
CA ASN A 48 -3.83 2.63 6.60
C ASN A 48 -3.08 2.78 5.28
N ALA A 49 -3.76 2.51 4.16
CA ALA A 49 -3.17 2.65 2.84
C ALA A 49 -3.07 4.13 2.45
N GLU A 50 -2.01 4.47 1.75
CA GLU A 50 -1.81 5.83 1.23
C GLU A 50 -2.86 6.16 0.17
N TRP A 51 -3.14 5.23 -0.74
CA TRP A 51 -4.10 5.39 -1.83
C TRP A 51 -5.27 4.42 -1.73
N VAL A 52 -6.46 4.90 -2.09
CA VAL A 52 -7.66 4.06 -2.25
C VAL A 52 -8.01 3.94 -3.73
N ILE A 53 -8.13 2.71 -4.23
CA ILE A 53 -8.52 2.41 -5.61
C ILE A 53 -10.05 2.31 -5.70
N TYR A 54 -10.67 3.11 -6.56
CA TYR A 54 -12.11 3.08 -6.82
C TYR A 54 -12.42 2.46 -8.19
N TYR A 55 -13.45 1.62 -8.26
CA TYR A 55 -13.86 0.80 -9.42
C TYR A 55 -14.15 1.55 -10.73
N ASN A 56 -14.10 2.88 -10.76
CA ASN A 56 -14.45 3.66 -11.95
C ASN A 56 -13.31 4.56 -12.47
N VAL A 57 -12.17 4.61 -11.77
CA VAL A 57 -11.26 5.75 -11.91
C VAL A 57 -9.86 5.26 -11.52
N LEU A 58 -9.00 5.05 -12.52
CA LEU A 58 -7.53 4.98 -12.39
C LEU A 58 -6.95 6.37 -12.01
N TYR A 59 -7.68 7.19 -11.26
CA TYR A 59 -7.14 8.42 -10.70
C TYR A 59 -6.64 8.12 -9.30
N CYS A 60 -5.32 8.18 -9.20
CA CYS A 60 -4.56 8.33 -7.98
C CYS A 60 -4.98 9.65 -7.32
N SER A 61 -6.05 9.63 -6.54
CA SER A 61 -6.59 10.83 -5.88
C SER A 61 -5.69 11.20 -4.69
N GLY A 62 -4.67 12.00 -4.99
CA GLY A 62 -3.98 12.82 -4.00
C GLY A 62 -2.48 12.99 -4.21
N PHE A 63 -1.97 12.89 -5.45
CA PHE A 63 -0.65 13.44 -5.80
C PHE A 63 -0.66 14.97 -5.61
N SER A 64 -0.64 15.43 -4.36
CA SER A 64 -0.27 16.78 -3.98
C SER A 64 1.25 16.79 -4.02
N GLN A 65 1.78 17.31 -5.12
CA GLN A 65 3.18 17.74 -5.19
C GLN A 65 3.46 18.70 -4.02
N ARG A 66 4.16 18.21 -3.00
CA ARG A 66 5.03 18.99 -2.13
C ARG A 66 6.28 18.17 -1.85
#